data_AF-A0A412PEB3-F1
#
_entry.id   AF-A0A412PEB3-F1
#
_cell.length_a   1.000
_cell.length_b   1.000
_cell.length_c   1.000
_cell.angle_alpha   90.00
_cell.angle_beta   90.00
_cell.angle_gamma   90.00
#
_symmetry.space_group_name_H-M   'P 1'
#
loop_
_entity.id
_entity.type
_entity.pdbx_description
1 polymer ?
#
loop_
_entity_poly.entity_id
_entity_poly.type
_entity_poly.pdbx_seq_one_letter_code
_entity_poly.pdbx_strand_id
1 'polypeptide(L)'
;MICLLKEFTKEDAYRYIQNLDYSAYDIHAINLYSRILNEQIEGQILDSIKSSGYVVDTLECAIWIFMNAQYYKEAIIASANIGGDTDTIGAIVGSMAGIYYGFESIPSNWLDKLQRKEYLMELASKFERCIKE
;
A
#
# COMPACT_ATOMS: atom_id res chain seq x y z
N MET A 1 -7.54 -0.92 0.20
CA MET A 1 -7.63 -1.26 -1.24
C MET A 1 -9.05 -1.16 -1.79
N ILE A 2 -10.07 -1.79 -1.20
CA ILE A 2 -11.46 -1.74 -1.73
C ILE A 2 -11.99 -0.30 -1.91
N CYS A 3 -11.73 0.60 -0.95
CA CYS A 3 -12.11 2.01 -1.06
C CYS A 3 -11.43 2.72 -2.24
N LEU A 4 -10.14 2.43 -2.48
CA LEU A 4 -9.40 3.01 -3.60
C LEU A 4 -9.96 2.56 -4.96
N LEU A 5 -10.42 1.31 -5.06
CA LEU A 5 -11.12 0.81 -6.26
C LEU A 5 -12.47 1.48 -6.50
N LYS A 6 -13.06 2.09 -5.48
CA LYS A 6 -14.28 2.91 -5.57
C LYS A 6 -13.98 4.40 -5.77
N GLU A 7 -12.75 4.74 -6.16
CA GLU A 7 -12.27 6.10 -6.41
C GLU A 7 -12.32 7.02 -5.18
N PHE A 8 -12.33 6.45 -3.97
CA PHE A 8 -12.21 7.25 -2.75
C PHE A 8 -10.80 7.79 -2.56
N THR A 9 -10.70 8.91 -1.84
CA THR A 9 -9.42 9.52 -1.47
C THR A 9 -8.62 8.60 -0.53
N LYS A 10 -7.33 8.90 -0.34
CA LYS A 10 -6.49 8.12 0.59
C LYS A 10 -7.00 8.28 2.02
N GLU A 11 -7.41 9.48 2.36
CA GLU A 11 -7.93 9.87 3.66
C GLU A 11 -9.25 9.15 3.95
N ASP A 12 -10.15 9.07 2.97
CA ASP A 12 -11.41 8.32 3.10
C ASP A 12 -11.15 6.83 3.22
N ALA A 13 -10.20 6.28 2.44
CA ALA A 13 -9.82 4.88 2.54
C ALA A 13 -9.17 4.54 3.91
N TYR A 14 -8.35 5.44 4.45
CA TYR A 14 -7.72 5.28 5.76
C TYR A 14 -8.76 5.37 6.88
N ARG A 15 -9.62 6.40 6.86
CA ARG A 15 -10.74 6.53 7.81
C ARG A 15 -11.69 5.34 7.76
N TYR A 16 -11.93 4.78 6.58
CA TYR A 16 -12.74 3.57 6.46
C TYR A 16 -12.14 2.42 7.27
N ILE A 17 -10.82 2.19 7.18
CA ILE A 17 -10.12 1.16 7.96
C ILE A 17 -10.27 1.43 9.46
N GLN A 18 -10.14 2.67 9.90
CA GLN A 18 -10.26 3.04 11.32
C GLN A 18 -11.68 2.83 11.88
N ASN A 19 -12.70 2.89 11.03
CA ASN A 19 -14.11 2.76 11.43
C ASN A 19 -14.71 1.37 11.20
N LEU A 20 -13.92 0.38 10.77
CA LEU A 20 -14.39 -0.99 10.65
C LEU A 20 -14.69 -1.60 12.03
N ASP A 21 -15.65 -2.52 12.07
CA ASP A 21 -15.94 -3.29 13.28
C ASP A 21 -14.91 -4.41 13.46
N TYR A 22 -14.04 -4.26 14.46
CA TYR A 22 -13.03 -5.24 14.84
C TYR A 22 -13.44 -6.08 16.06
N SER A 23 -14.69 -5.98 16.54
CA SER A 23 -15.14 -6.67 17.77
C SER A 23 -15.03 -8.21 17.71
N ALA A 24 -14.93 -8.78 16.51
CA ALA A 24 -14.70 -10.21 16.30
C ALA A 24 -13.25 -10.66 16.58
N TYR A 25 -12.30 -9.73 16.75
CA TYR A 25 -10.89 -10.03 16.96
C TYR A 25 -10.47 -9.88 18.42
N ASP A 26 -9.40 -10.58 18.79
CA ASP A 26 -8.80 -10.49 20.13
C ASP A 26 -8.29 -9.07 20.43
N ILE A 27 -8.51 -8.60 21.67
CA ILE A 27 -8.15 -7.24 22.07
C ILE A 27 -6.64 -6.99 22.01
N HIS A 28 -5.81 -7.99 22.30
CA HIS A 28 -4.36 -7.86 22.18
C HIS A 28 -3.96 -7.74 20.72
N ALA A 29 -4.60 -8.50 19.82
CA ALA A 29 -4.38 -8.36 18.39
C ALA A 29 -4.75 -6.96 17.87
N ILE A 30 -5.90 -6.41 18.28
CA ILE A 30 -6.32 -5.04 17.90
C ILE A 30 -5.31 -4.01 18.41
N ASN A 31 -4.83 -4.15 19.65
CA ASN A 31 -3.88 -3.23 20.26
C ASN A 31 -2.54 -3.18 19.54
N LEU A 32 -2.11 -4.25 18.86
CA LEU A 32 -0.90 -4.22 18.03
C LEU A 32 -1.02 -3.23 16.87
N TYR A 33 -2.24 -3.00 16.35
CA TYR A 33 -2.51 -2.08 15.23
C TYR A 33 -2.93 -0.68 15.71
N SER A 34 -2.80 -0.34 17.00
CA SER A 34 -3.32 0.92 17.55
C SER A 34 -2.81 2.16 16.82
N ARG A 35 -1.57 2.15 16.31
CA ARG A 35 -0.99 3.26 15.54
C ARG A 35 -1.71 3.50 14.21
N ILE A 36 -2.21 2.45 13.57
CA ILE A 36 -3.03 2.56 12.35
C ILE A 36 -4.48 2.90 12.72
N LEU A 37 -5.03 2.27 13.76
CA LEU A 37 -6.46 2.37 14.05
C LEU A 37 -6.84 3.67 14.78
N ASN A 38 -5.94 4.23 15.59
CA ASN A 38 -6.26 5.32 16.51
C ASN A 38 -5.46 6.61 16.27
N GLU A 39 -4.43 6.59 15.41
CA GLU A 39 -3.56 7.75 15.19
C GLU A 39 -3.65 8.27 13.74
N GLN A 40 -3.15 9.49 13.52
CA GLN A 40 -2.93 10.04 12.19
C GLN A 40 -1.54 9.63 11.71
N ILE A 41 -1.49 8.56 10.92
CA ILE A 41 -0.22 7.95 10.52
C ILE A 41 0.64 8.89 9.67
N GLU A 42 0.04 9.74 8.84
CA GLU A 42 0.75 10.75 8.05
C GLU A 42 1.63 11.69 8.89
N GLY A 43 1.24 11.95 10.15
CA GLY A 43 1.96 12.84 11.07
C GLY A 43 3.16 12.18 11.79
N GLN A 44 3.38 10.88 11.60
CA GLN A 44 4.49 10.18 12.23
C GLN A 44 5.82 10.54 11.56
N ILE A 45 6.87 10.68 12.36
CA ILE A 45 8.23 10.94 11.85
C ILE A 45 8.88 9.65 11.35
N LEU A 46 9.74 9.76 10.34
CA LEU A 46 10.43 8.63 9.71
C LEU A 46 11.12 7.70 10.72
N ASP A 47 11.81 8.26 11.72
CA ASP A 47 12.56 7.49 12.73
C ASP A 47 11.66 6.61 13.63
N SER A 48 10.36 6.89 13.69
CA SER A 48 9.40 6.10 14.47
C SER A 48 8.77 4.96 13.67
N ILE A 49 9.00 4.92 12.35
CA ILE A 49 8.46 3.91 11.44
C ILE A 49 9.41 2.73 11.36
N LYS A 50 8.89 1.54 11.62
CA LYS A 50 9.64 0.29 11.52
C LYS A 50 9.40 -0.36 10.16
N SER A 51 10.47 -0.78 9.51
CA SER A 51 10.44 -1.49 8.21
C SER A 51 10.89 -2.95 8.35
N SER A 52 10.52 -3.62 9.44
CA SER A 52 10.89 -5.02 9.67
C SER A 52 9.97 -5.99 8.89
N GLY A 53 10.33 -7.28 8.86
CA GLY A 53 9.48 -8.34 8.30
C GLY A 53 8.30 -8.76 9.20
N TYR A 54 8.05 -8.04 10.29
CA TYR A 54 6.87 -8.25 11.11
C TYR A 54 5.64 -7.58 10.46
N VAL A 55 4.57 -8.34 10.25
CA VAL A 55 3.38 -7.90 9.51
C VAL A 55 2.79 -6.55 9.96
N VAL A 56 2.84 -6.25 11.27
CA VAL A 56 2.33 -4.98 11.81
C VAL A 56 3.23 -3.82 11.38
N ASP A 57 4.55 -3.98 11.51
CA ASP A 57 5.55 -3.00 11.09
C ASP A 57 5.45 -2.76 9.57
N THR A 58 5.38 -3.85 8.78
CA THR A 58 5.25 -3.79 7.31
C THR A 58 4.00 -3.03 6.88
N LEU A 59 2.84 -3.35 7.49
CA LEU A 59 1.57 -2.71 7.14
C LEU A 59 1.59 -1.22 7.52
N GLU A 60 2.06 -0.90 8.73
CA GLU A 60 2.18 0.48 9.20
C GLU A 60 3.07 1.29 8.27
N CYS A 61 4.26 0.78 7.96
CA CYS A 61 5.20 1.42 7.06
C CYS A 61 4.62 1.64 5.66
N ALA A 62 3.97 0.62 5.09
CA ALA A 62 3.39 0.73 3.76
C ALA A 62 2.26 1.78 3.69
N ILE A 63 1.39 1.84 4.70
CA ILE A 63 0.35 2.87 4.79
C ILE A 63 0.99 4.24 4.98
N TRP A 64 1.97 4.38 5.87
CA TRP A 64 2.68 5.63 6.12
C TRP A 64 3.30 6.22 4.84
N ILE A 65 4.01 5.39 4.07
CA ILE A 65 4.61 5.79 2.79
C ILE A 65 3.52 6.20 1.80
N PHE A 66 2.47 5.39 1.66
CA PHE A 66 1.41 5.66 0.70
C PHE A 66 0.63 6.94 1.02
N MET A 67 0.37 7.23 2.30
CA MET A 67 -0.29 8.47 2.71
C MET A 67 0.55 9.70 2.38
N ASN A 68 1.87 9.64 2.64
CA ASN A 68 2.77 10.79 2.45
C ASN A 68 3.18 11.06 1.00
N ALA A 69 3.31 10.02 0.17
CA ALA A 69 3.72 10.18 -1.22
C ALA A 69 2.64 10.89 -2.06
N GLN A 70 3.03 11.79 -2.98
CA GLN A 70 2.10 12.48 -3.87
C GLN A 70 2.04 11.87 -5.27
N TYR A 71 3.00 11.03 -5.62
CA TYR A 71 3.08 10.37 -6.93
C TYR A 71 3.51 8.90 -6.81
N TYR A 72 3.14 8.07 -7.80
CA TYR A 72 3.56 6.66 -7.85
C TYR A 72 5.08 6.50 -7.73
N LYS A 73 5.83 7.28 -8.52
CA LYS A 73 7.29 7.25 -8.51
C LYS A 73 7.86 7.57 -7.13
N GLU A 74 7.30 8.55 -6.43
CA GLU A 74 7.73 8.93 -5.09
C GLU A 74 7.46 7.81 -4.09
N ALA A 75 6.28 7.20 -4.13
CA ALA A 75 5.91 6.10 -3.25
C ALA A 75 6.87 4.90 -3.38
N ILE A 76 7.22 4.52 -4.62
CA ILE A 76 8.16 3.41 -4.88
C ILE A 76 9.59 3.76 -4.48
N ILE A 77 10.05 4.98 -4.72
CA ILE A 77 11.40 5.40 -4.30
C ILE A 77 11.48 5.44 -2.77
N ALA A 78 10.44 5.93 -2.09
CA ALA A 78 10.38 5.95 -0.63
C ALA A 78 10.42 4.53 -0.05
N SER A 79 9.65 3.58 -0.60
CA SER A 79 9.66 2.19 -0.13
C SER A 79 10.98 1.46 -0.39
N ALA A 80 11.69 1.78 -1.47
CA ALA A 80 13.03 1.25 -1.70
C ALA A 80 14.08 1.83 -0.73
N ASN A 81 13.91 3.09 -0.30
CA ASN A 81 14.87 3.79 0.55
C ASN A 81 14.62 3.61 2.06
N ILE A 82 13.48 3.04 2.47
CA ILE A 82 13.11 2.88 3.89
C ILE A 82 13.96 1.85 4.65
N GLY A 83 14.75 1.04 3.92
CA GLY A 83 15.55 -0.05 4.49
C GLY A 83 14.69 -1.21 5.03
N GLY A 84 15.34 -2.23 5.59
CA GLY A 84 14.65 -3.40 6.13
C GLY A 84 14.03 -4.29 5.04
N ASP A 85 12.75 -4.64 5.21
CA ASP A 85 11.95 -5.51 4.32
C ASP A 85 11.38 -4.72 3.12
N THR A 86 12.28 -4.14 2.34
CA THR A 86 11.95 -3.20 1.26
C THR A 86 11.17 -3.82 0.10
N ASP A 87 11.36 -5.12 -0.18
CA ASP A 87 10.68 -5.81 -1.27
C ASP A 87 9.21 -6.06 -0.93
N THR A 88 8.92 -6.50 0.30
CA THR A 88 7.54 -6.68 0.76
C THR A 88 6.83 -5.34 0.87
N ILE A 89 7.46 -4.34 1.50
CA ILE A 89 6.90 -2.99 1.63
C ILE A 89 6.66 -2.37 0.24
N GLY A 90 7.64 -2.50 -0.66
CA GLY A 90 7.56 -2.02 -2.03
C GLY A 90 6.42 -2.63 -2.83
N ALA A 91 6.18 -3.93 -2.68
CA ALA A 91 5.06 -4.62 -3.33
C ALA A 91 3.70 -4.11 -2.84
N ILE A 92 3.53 -3.91 -1.53
CA ILE A 92 2.28 -3.41 -0.93
C ILE A 92 2.04 -1.95 -1.31
N VAL A 93 3.05 -1.08 -1.16
CA VAL A 93 2.99 0.34 -1.54
C VAL A 93 2.70 0.46 -3.04
N GLY A 94 3.39 -0.30 -3.88
CA GLY A 94 3.20 -0.27 -5.33
C GLY A 94 1.81 -0.71 -5.76
N SER A 95 1.21 -1.68 -5.06
CA SER A 95 -0.18 -2.11 -5.29
C SER A 95 -1.17 -0.98 -4.97
N MET A 96 -1.05 -0.35 -3.80
CA MET A 96 -1.93 0.78 -3.42
C MET A 96 -1.74 2.00 -4.33
N ALA A 97 -0.49 2.36 -4.60
CA ALA A 97 -0.13 3.46 -5.50
C ALA A 97 -0.61 3.19 -6.94
N GLY A 98 -0.50 1.95 -7.43
CA GLY A 98 -0.95 1.58 -8.78
C GLY A 98 -2.46 1.71 -8.95
N ILE A 99 -3.25 1.35 -7.92
CA ILE A 99 -4.70 1.55 -7.92
C ILE A 99 -5.02 3.05 -7.91
N TYR A 100 -4.35 3.83 -7.04
CA TYR A 100 -4.70 5.22 -6.80
C TYR A 100 -4.23 6.18 -7.89
N TYR A 101 -2.99 6.03 -8.38
CA TYR A 101 -2.40 6.90 -9.40
C TYR A 101 -2.61 6.38 -10.84
N GLY A 102 -3.05 5.14 -10.99
CA GLY A 102 -3.28 4.49 -12.28
C GLY A 102 -2.01 3.99 -12.96
N PHE A 103 -2.19 3.08 -13.93
CA PHE A 103 -1.10 2.43 -14.66
C PHE A 103 -0.20 3.42 -15.43
N GLU A 104 -0.79 4.45 -16.03
CA GLU A 104 -0.07 5.49 -16.79
C GLU A 104 0.87 6.34 -15.92
N SER A 105 0.71 6.31 -14.59
CA SER A 105 1.62 7.01 -13.67
C SER A 105 2.94 6.28 -13.45
N ILE A 106 3.04 5.00 -13.87
CA ILE A 106 4.24 4.20 -13.71
C ILE A 106 5.28 4.68 -14.74
N PRO A 107 6.51 5.04 -14.32
CA PRO A 107 7.55 5.46 -15.25
C PRO A 107 7.81 4.39 -16.33
N SER A 108 7.68 4.77 -17.60
CA SER A 108 7.85 3.84 -18.74
C SER A 108 9.22 3.16 -18.73
N ASN A 109 10.27 3.90 -18.38
CA ASN A 109 11.64 3.37 -18.24
C ASN A 109 11.80 2.32 -17.12
N TRP A 110 10.87 2.24 -16.16
CA TRP A 110 10.82 1.16 -15.17
C TRP A 110 10.08 -0.05 -15.74
N LEU A 111 8.95 0.18 -16.40
CA LEU A 111 8.21 -0.89 -17.08
C LEU A 111 9.07 -1.62 -18.10
N ASP A 112 9.90 -0.89 -18.87
CA ASP A 112 10.77 -1.48 -19.90
C ASP A 112 11.89 -2.37 -19.31
N LYS A 113 12.17 -2.23 -18.01
CA LYS A 113 13.14 -3.06 -17.29
C LYS A 113 12.47 -4.13 -16.43
N LEU A 114 11.14 -4.13 -16.34
CA LEU A 114 10.40 -5.06 -15.51
C LEU A 114 10.53 -6.47 -16.04
N GLN A 115 11.06 -7.36 -15.19
CA GLN A 115 11.21 -8.76 -15.55
C GLN A 115 9.85 -9.39 -15.79
N ARG A 116 9.72 -10.12 -16.90
CA ARG A 116 8.49 -10.82 -17.31
C ARG A 116 7.27 -9.89 -17.45
N LYS A 117 7.48 -8.63 -17.87
CA LYS A 117 6.42 -7.64 -18.11
C LYS A 117 5.25 -8.22 -18.90
N GLU A 118 5.51 -8.88 -20.04
CA GLU A 118 4.46 -9.42 -20.92
C GLU A 118 3.62 -10.48 -20.21
N TYR A 119 4.26 -11.35 -19.42
CA TYR A 119 3.56 -12.37 -18.63
C TYR A 119 2.68 -11.75 -17.54
N LEU A 120 3.18 -10.72 -16.84
CA LEU A 120 2.41 -10.02 -15.81
C LEU A 120 1.20 -9.29 -16.42
N MET A 121 1.37 -8.64 -17.57
CA MET A 121 0.28 -8.00 -18.30
C MET A 121 -0.77 -9.02 -18.75
N GLU A 122 -0.35 -10.16 -19.30
CA GLU A 122 -1.27 -11.24 -19.69
C GLU A 122 -2.05 -11.79 -18.49
N LEU A 123 -1.39 -11.97 -17.34
CA LEU A 123 -2.02 -12.43 -16.11
C LEU A 123 -3.06 -11.43 -15.60
N ALA A 124 -2.74 -10.13 -15.61
CA ALA A 124 -3.67 -9.06 -15.25
C ALA A 124 -4.89 -9.03 -16.18
N SER A 125 -4.69 -9.13 -17.50
CA SER A 125 -5.79 -9.17 -18.48
C SER A 125 -6.65 -10.44 -18.37
N LYS A 126 -6.09 -11.58 -17.95
CA LYS A 126 -6.88 -12.79 -17.64
C LYS A 126 -7.76 -12.57 -16.42
N PHE A 127 -7.18 -12.04 -15.34
CA PHE A 127 -7.91 -11.73 -14.12
C PHE A 127 -9.06 -10.75 -14.36
N GLU A 128 -8.81 -9.68 -15.13
CA GLU A 128 -9.83 -8.68 -15.49
C GLU A 128 -11.01 -9.32 -16.23
N ARG A 129 -10.75 -10.22 -17.19
CA ARG A 129 -11.81 -10.93 -17.93
C ARG A 129 -12.67 -11.79 -17.00
N CYS A 130 -12.05 -12.54 -16.09
CA CYS A 130 -12.77 -13.41 -15.15
C CYS A 130 -13.68 -12.66 -14.17
N ILE A 131 -13.45 -11.36 -13.93
CA ILE A 131 -14.28 -10.56 -13.01
C ILE A 131 -15.42 -9.83 -13.74
N LYS A 132 -15.27 -9.62 -15.05
CA LYS A 132 -16.30 -8.98 -15.89
C LYS A 132 -17.34 -9.97 -16.43
N GLU A 133 -17.03 -11.26 -16.41
CA GLU A 133 -17.95 -12.38 -16.69
C GLU A 133 -18.85 -12.68 -15.48
#